data_AF-A0A453JSH6-F1
#
_entry.id   AF-A0A453JSH6-F1
#
_cell.length_a   1.000
_cell.length_b   1.000
_cell.length_c   1.000
_cell.angle_alpha   90.00
_cell.angle_beta   90.00
_cell.angle_gamma   90.00
#
_symmetry.space_group_name_H-M   'P 1'
#
loop_
_entity.id
_entity.type
_entity.pdbx_description
1 polymer ?
#
loop_
_entity_poly.entity_id
_entity_poly.type
_entity_poly.pdbx_seq_one_letter_code
_entity_poly.pdbx_strand_id
1 'polypeptide(L)'
;MFRKGSTVYRDKVKTDDCGNPIKRTREAITVSNFDLIGPEFWENHQYILGEASDYLCLGGKEKYGYEYVKKFDNIHRLPYSNWTIVRISACQFDQFSLIHSFDKPNDETALRLMNACASLMMEQFPDIIFGYGFDNEYSFVFQEKTELYQRDERLIISSCSSCFTSFYMMKWKEYFPSKELVQPPHFQVEVSCYPEPRIVCDYLSRRQSE
;
A
#
# COMPACT_ATOMS: atom_id res chain seq x y z
N MET A 1 7.51 -20.85 -16.89
CA MET A 1 8.33 -20.05 -15.96
C MET A 1 9.19 -19.12 -16.80
N PHE A 2 8.91 -17.81 -16.78
CA PHE A 2 9.63 -16.82 -17.59
C PHE A 2 11.05 -16.68 -17.05
N ARG A 3 12.07 -16.98 -17.87
CA ARG A 3 13.50 -16.87 -17.47
C ARG A 3 14.01 -15.42 -17.43
N LYS A 4 13.26 -14.49 -18.03
CA LYS A 4 13.50 -13.03 -18.02
C LYS A 4 12.27 -12.34 -17.43
N GLY A 5 12.48 -11.24 -16.71
CA GLY A 5 11.42 -10.44 -16.12
C GLY A 5 10.53 -9.76 -17.16
N SER A 6 9.36 -9.28 -16.74
CA SER A 6 8.53 -8.38 -17.54
C SER A 6 8.93 -6.93 -17.25
N THR A 7 9.05 -6.11 -18.29
CA THR A 7 9.33 -4.68 -18.20
C THR A 7 8.10 -3.91 -18.67
N VAL A 8 7.70 -2.89 -17.90
CA VAL A 8 6.58 -2.01 -18.22
C VAL A 8 7.09 -0.58 -18.14
N TYR A 9 7.07 0.16 -19.25
CA TYR A 9 7.62 1.51 -19.35
C TYR A 9 6.80 2.38 -20.29
N ARG A 10 7.00 3.69 -20.20
CA ARG A 10 6.38 4.67 -21.10
C ARG A 10 7.29 4.88 -22.29
N ASP A 11 6.83 4.55 -23.51
CA ASP A 11 7.59 4.76 -24.74
C ASP A 11 6.97 5.86 -25.59
N LYS A 12 7.81 6.59 -26.32
CA LYS A 12 7.41 7.68 -27.21
C LYS A 12 6.89 7.11 -28.51
N VAL A 13 5.57 7.03 -28.63
CA VAL A 13 4.92 6.56 -29.85
C VAL A 13 4.80 7.71 -30.85
N LYS A 14 5.25 7.47 -32.08
CA LYS A 14 5.19 8.41 -33.21
C LYS A 14 4.03 8.14 -34.16
N THR A 15 3.30 7.05 -33.95
CA THR A 15 2.19 6.58 -34.77
C THR A 15 0.90 6.39 -33.95
N ASP A 16 -0.27 6.56 -34.57
CA ASP A 16 -1.55 6.22 -33.95
C ASP A 16 -1.84 4.72 -34.04
N ASP A 17 -2.93 4.30 -33.41
CA ASP A 17 -3.37 2.89 -33.38
C ASP A 17 -3.66 2.32 -34.79
N CYS A 18 -3.74 3.18 -35.81
CA CYS A 18 -3.94 2.85 -37.22
C CYS A 18 -2.65 2.95 -38.06
N GLY A 19 -1.50 3.25 -37.43
CA GLY A 19 -0.19 3.38 -38.09
C GLY A 19 0.09 4.73 -38.73
N ASN A 20 -0.76 5.75 -38.56
CA ASN A 20 -0.52 7.08 -39.11
C ASN A 20 0.42 7.89 -38.21
N PRO A 21 1.32 8.71 -38.77
CA PRO A 21 2.22 9.55 -37.99
C PRO A 21 1.45 10.63 -37.21
N ILE A 22 1.68 10.72 -35.89
CA ILE A 22 1.06 11.74 -35.02
C ILE A 22 1.98 12.95 -34.88
N LYS A 23 1.44 14.17 -35.02
CA LYS A 23 2.18 15.45 -34.88
C LYS A 23 2.68 15.75 -33.46
N ARG A 24 2.08 15.13 -32.43
CA ARG A 24 2.42 15.32 -31.01
C ARG A 24 2.84 13.98 -30.44
N THR A 25 4.09 13.87 -29.98
CA THR A 25 4.60 12.68 -29.31
C THR A 25 3.72 12.36 -28.10
N ARG A 26 3.24 11.13 -28.03
CA ARG A 26 2.51 10.59 -26.87
C ARG A 26 3.32 9.48 -26.23
N GLU A 27 3.21 9.39 -24.92
CA GLU A 27 3.78 8.28 -24.16
C GLU A 27 2.73 7.18 -24.03
N ALA A 28 3.03 5.99 -24.55
CA ALA A 28 2.20 4.81 -24.37
C ALA A 28 2.84 3.83 -23.39
N ILE A 29 2.01 3.07 -22.67
CA ILE A 29 2.48 2.01 -21.79
C ILE A 29 2.85 0.81 -22.67
N THR A 30 4.14 0.48 -22.72
CA THR A 30 4.69 -0.66 -23.45
C THR A 30 5.06 -1.77 -22.48
N VAL A 31 4.71 -3.01 -22.84
CA VAL A 31 5.07 -4.22 -22.09
C VAL A 31 6.02 -5.06 -22.93
N SER A 32 7.13 -5.48 -22.35
CA SER A 32 8.13 -6.30 -23.04
C SER A 32 8.86 -7.24 -22.07
N ASN A 33 9.65 -8.17 -22.62
CA ASN A 33 10.38 -9.17 -21.86
C ASN A 33 11.88 -9.10 -22.21
N PHE A 34 12.52 -8.00 -21.84
CA PHE A 34 13.94 -7.78 -22.09
C PHE A 34 14.85 -8.32 -20.98
N ASP A 35 16.13 -8.49 -21.31
CA ASP A 35 17.18 -8.70 -20.33
C ASP A 35 17.67 -7.35 -19.82
N LEU A 36 17.32 -7.00 -18.58
CA LEU A 36 17.75 -5.75 -17.94
C LEU A 36 19.19 -5.81 -17.41
N ILE A 37 19.82 -6.99 -17.41
CA ILE A 37 21.23 -7.16 -17.03
C ILE A 37 22.13 -6.74 -18.19
N GLY A 38 21.70 -7.02 -19.43
CA GLY A 38 22.37 -6.56 -20.63
C GLY A 38 22.21 -5.04 -20.84
N PRO A 39 23.18 -4.38 -21.51
CA PRO A 39 23.13 -2.93 -21.71
C PRO A 39 22.11 -2.51 -22.77
N GLU A 40 21.78 -3.39 -23.72
CA GLU A 40 20.93 -3.11 -24.88
C GLU A 40 19.59 -2.43 -24.52
N PHE A 41 18.93 -2.89 -23.46
CA PHE A 41 17.68 -2.27 -23.02
C PHE A 41 17.91 -0.83 -22.57
N TRP A 42 18.87 -0.60 -21.68
CA TRP A 42 19.12 0.74 -21.12
C TRP A 42 19.74 1.70 -22.13
N GLU A 43 20.54 1.20 -23.09
CA GLU A 43 21.07 1.97 -24.22
C GLU A 43 19.95 2.47 -25.15
N ASN A 44 18.99 1.60 -25.49
CA ASN A 44 17.87 1.95 -26.36
C ASN A 44 16.82 2.82 -25.66
N HIS A 45 16.81 2.84 -24.32
CA HIS A 45 15.78 3.50 -23.52
C HIS A 45 16.35 4.45 -22.46
N GLN A 46 17.44 5.17 -22.77
CA GLN A 46 18.10 6.12 -21.86
C GLN A 46 17.14 7.17 -21.27
N TYR A 47 16.09 7.53 -22.01
CA TYR A 47 15.08 8.48 -21.57
C TYR A 47 14.22 8.00 -20.38
N ILE A 48 14.18 6.69 -20.07
CA ILE A 48 13.38 6.14 -18.96
C ILE A 48 13.84 6.71 -17.61
N LEU A 49 15.15 6.91 -17.43
CA LEU A 49 15.74 7.46 -16.21
C LEU A 49 16.20 8.92 -16.37
N GLY A 50 15.88 9.57 -17.50
CA GLY A 50 16.23 10.95 -17.79
C GLY A 50 17.75 11.21 -17.82
N GLU A 51 18.18 12.37 -17.34
CA GLU A 51 19.60 12.81 -17.29
C GLU A 51 20.51 11.90 -16.45
N ALA A 52 19.93 11.00 -15.63
CA ALA A 52 20.70 10.02 -14.86
C ALA A 52 21.28 8.87 -15.73
N SER A 53 20.85 8.75 -16.99
CA SER A 53 21.32 7.71 -17.91
C SER A 53 22.77 7.88 -18.38
N ASP A 54 23.31 9.11 -18.38
CA ASP A 54 24.71 9.38 -18.77
C ASP A 54 25.72 8.66 -17.84
N TYR A 55 25.35 8.43 -16.57
CA TYR A 55 26.17 7.71 -15.61
C TYR A 55 26.17 6.19 -15.81
N LEU A 56 25.15 5.63 -16.48
CA LEU A 56 25.06 4.19 -16.76
C LEU A 56 25.95 3.77 -17.93
N CYS A 57 26.28 4.70 -18.84
CA CYS A 57 27.09 4.43 -20.03
C CYS A 57 28.60 4.68 -19.84
N LEU A 58 29.00 5.38 -18.77
CA LEU A 58 30.41 5.72 -18.50
C LEU A 58 31.12 4.76 -17.52
N GLY A 59 30.38 3.85 -16.89
CA GLY A 59 30.93 2.86 -15.96
C GLY A 59 31.29 1.56 -16.66
N GLY A 60 32.57 1.37 -16.98
CA GLY A 60 33.09 0.08 -17.44
C GLY A 60 32.72 -1.08 -16.50
N LYS A 61 32.73 -2.29 -17.08
CA LYS A 61 32.53 -3.62 -16.47
C LYS A 61 33.09 -3.80 -15.05
N GLU A 62 32.50 -3.18 -14.04
CA GLU A 62 32.68 -3.59 -12.66
C GLU A 62 31.39 -4.23 -12.19
N LYS A 63 31.50 -5.53 -11.95
CA LYS A 63 30.47 -6.41 -11.43
C LYS A 63 30.24 -6.06 -9.96
N TYR A 64 29.85 -4.83 -9.65
CA TYR A 64 29.39 -4.48 -8.32
C TYR A 64 28.16 -5.34 -8.05
N GLY A 65 28.33 -6.35 -7.18
CA GLY A 65 27.22 -7.14 -6.69
C GLY A 65 26.13 -6.18 -6.19
N TYR A 66 24.88 -6.51 -6.45
CA TYR A 66 23.69 -5.76 -6.03
C TYR A 66 23.58 -5.56 -4.50
N GLU A 67 24.57 -6.02 -3.73
CA GLU A 67 24.70 -5.88 -2.29
C GLU A 67 24.79 -4.41 -1.82
N TYR A 68 25.30 -3.49 -2.65
CA TYR A 68 25.33 -2.07 -2.26
C TYR A 68 23.93 -1.45 -2.19
N VAL A 69 22.95 -1.98 -2.94
CA VAL A 69 21.56 -1.51 -2.91
C VAL A 69 20.95 -1.71 -1.52
N LYS A 70 21.30 -2.81 -0.85
CA LYS A 70 20.85 -3.11 0.52
C LYS A 70 21.31 -2.07 1.55
N LYS A 71 22.33 -1.26 1.25
CA LYS A 71 22.80 -0.21 2.16
C LYS A 71 21.84 0.98 2.24
N PHE A 72 20.91 1.11 1.30
CA PHE A 72 19.88 2.14 1.31
C PHE A 72 18.59 1.70 2.05
N ASP A 73 18.52 0.46 2.53
CA ASP A 73 17.41 -0.02 3.35
C ASP A 73 17.48 0.60 4.76
N ASN A 74 16.90 1.79 4.92
CA ASN A 74 16.71 2.40 6.24
C ASN A 74 15.57 1.68 6.97
N ILE A 75 15.92 0.68 7.78
CA ILE A 75 14.97 -0.07 8.61
C ILE A 75 14.64 0.74 9.87
N HIS A 76 13.44 1.32 9.94
CA HIS A 76 12.93 1.94 11.15
C HIS A 76 12.23 0.89 12.03
N ARG A 77 12.82 0.59 13.18
CA ARG A 77 12.26 -0.38 14.14
C ARG A 77 11.59 0.36 15.30
N LEU A 78 10.36 -0.03 15.60
CA LEU A 78 9.61 0.51 16.73
C LEU A 78 10.27 0.10 18.07
N PRO A 79 10.23 0.95 19.10
CA PRO A 79 10.81 0.63 20.41
C PRO A 79 10.19 -0.63 21.01
N TYR A 80 11.01 -1.45 21.66
CA TYR A 80 10.56 -2.66 22.37
C TYR A 80 9.77 -2.32 23.64
N SER A 81 9.00 -3.29 24.14
CA SER A 81 8.20 -3.18 25.37
C SER A 81 7.28 -1.95 25.37
N ASN A 82 6.62 -1.72 24.23
CA ASN A 82 5.64 -0.66 24.04
C ASN A 82 4.37 -1.25 23.43
N TRP A 83 3.23 -0.80 23.92
CA TRP A 83 1.95 -1.04 23.29
C TRP A 83 1.94 -0.38 21.92
N THR A 84 1.71 -1.18 20.89
CA THR A 84 1.72 -0.69 19.50
C THR A 84 0.28 -0.55 19.05
N ILE A 85 -0.13 0.67 18.73
CA ILE A 85 -1.44 0.96 18.14
C ILE A 85 -1.25 1.18 16.64
N VAL A 86 -2.00 0.43 15.85
CA VAL A 86 -2.08 0.60 14.39
C VAL A 86 -3.45 1.17 14.08
N ARG A 87 -3.49 2.43 13.62
CA ARG A 87 -4.72 3.10 13.18
C ARG A 87 -4.84 2.99 11.66
N ILE A 88 -5.98 2.54 11.19
CA ILE A 88 -6.32 2.41 9.77
C ILE A 88 -7.51 3.33 9.49
N SER A 89 -7.34 4.32 8.62
CA SER A 89 -8.40 5.28 8.26
C SER A 89 -8.67 5.29 6.76
N ALA A 90 -9.94 5.30 6.37
CA ALA A 90 -10.31 5.41 4.95
C ALA A 90 -9.97 6.81 4.40
N CYS A 91 -9.12 6.85 3.39
CA CYS A 91 -8.78 8.08 2.67
C CYS A 91 -9.91 8.49 1.73
N GLN A 92 -10.15 9.81 1.63
CA GLN A 92 -11.16 10.37 0.72
C GLN A 92 -12.54 9.73 0.92
N PHE A 93 -12.89 9.40 2.17
CA PHE A 93 -14.10 8.64 2.49
C PHE A 93 -15.38 9.33 2.03
N ASP A 94 -15.45 10.66 2.07
CA ASP A 94 -16.60 11.41 1.56
C ASP A 94 -16.84 11.16 0.06
N GLN A 95 -15.77 11.17 -0.73
CA GLN A 95 -15.85 10.87 -2.16
C GLN A 95 -16.21 9.40 -2.39
N PHE A 96 -15.60 8.48 -1.63
CA PHE A 96 -15.91 7.05 -1.73
C PHE A 96 -17.38 6.76 -1.36
N SER A 97 -17.86 7.37 -0.28
CA SER A 97 -19.23 7.29 0.23
C SER A 97 -20.24 7.85 -0.78
N LEU A 98 -19.92 8.97 -1.45
CA LEU A 98 -20.75 9.55 -2.50
C LEU A 98 -20.85 8.62 -3.71
N ILE A 99 -19.71 8.11 -4.21
CA ILE A 99 -19.65 7.22 -5.37
C ILE A 99 -20.48 5.95 -5.14
N HIS A 100 -20.43 5.39 -3.94
CA HIS A 100 -21.15 4.17 -3.59
C HIS A 100 -22.50 4.42 -2.93
N SER A 101 -22.96 5.68 -2.89
CA SER A 101 -24.27 6.09 -2.34
C SER A 101 -24.53 5.50 -0.96
N PHE A 102 -23.62 5.74 -0.02
CA PHE A 102 -23.81 5.33 1.37
C PHE A 102 -24.84 6.22 2.07
N ASP A 103 -25.60 5.61 2.96
CA ASP A 103 -26.60 6.32 3.76
C ASP A 103 -25.95 7.34 4.70
N LYS A 104 -26.67 8.44 4.97
CA LYS A 104 -26.23 9.54 5.84
C LYS A 104 -27.20 9.75 7.01
N PRO A 105 -26.73 10.11 8.21
CA PRO A 105 -25.32 10.36 8.54
C PRO A 105 -24.47 9.08 8.61
N ASN A 106 -25.09 7.92 8.84
CA ASN A 106 -24.41 6.64 9.02
C ASN A 106 -25.00 5.57 8.10
N ASP A 107 -24.13 4.79 7.46
CA ASP A 107 -24.49 3.59 6.70
C ASP A 107 -24.16 2.36 7.54
N GLU A 108 -25.18 1.70 8.08
CA GLU A 108 -25.00 0.53 8.95
C GLU A 108 -24.34 -0.63 8.21
N THR A 109 -24.58 -0.77 6.90
CA THR A 109 -24.00 -1.84 6.09
C THR A 109 -22.51 -1.61 5.89
N ALA A 110 -22.10 -0.36 5.62
CA ALA A 110 -20.69 0.02 5.53
C ALA A 110 -19.95 -0.19 6.86
N LEU A 111 -20.58 0.17 7.98
CA LEU A 111 -20.02 -0.07 9.32
C LEU A 111 -19.86 -1.57 9.60
N ARG A 112 -20.86 -2.39 9.27
CA ARG A 112 -20.75 -3.84 9.42
C ARG A 112 -19.66 -4.45 8.55
N LEU A 113 -19.45 -3.94 7.34
CA LEU A 113 -18.32 -4.33 6.48
C LEU A 113 -16.97 -3.98 7.15
N MET A 114 -16.81 -2.76 7.67
CA MET A 114 -15.60 -2.36 8.42
C MET A 114 -15.35 -3.28 9.62
N ASN A 115 -16.39 -3.60 10.39
CA ASN A 115 -16.29 -4.50 11.54
C ASN A 115 -15.89 -5.92 11.12
N ALA A 116 -16.42 -6.43 10.01
CA ALA A 116 -16.03 -7.72 9.47
C ALA A 116 -14.56 -7.76 9.04
N CYS A 117 -14.06 -6.65 8.45
CA CYS A 117 -12.64 -6.51 8.13
C CYS A 117 -11.78 -6.49 9.38
N ALA A 118 -12.22 -5.80 10.44
CA ALA A 118 -11.53 -5.76 11.72
C ALA A 118 -11.47 -7.13 12.40
N SER A 119 -12.54 -7.92 12.35
CA SER A 119 -12.52 -9.32 12.82
C SER A 119 -11.49 -10.16 12.08
N LEU A 120 -11.45 -10.07 10.74
CA LEU A 120 -10.47 -10.78 9.92
C LEU A 120 -9.03 -10.31 10.19
N MET A 121 -8.81 -9.04 10.51
CA MET A 121 -7.51 -8.55 10.97
C MET A 121 -7.07 -9.23 12.26
N MET A 122 -7.96 -9.34 13.25
CA MET A 122 -7.63 -10.00 14.52
C MET A 122 -7.38 -11.51 14.34
N GLU A 123 -8.06 -12.16 13.40
CA GLU A 123 -7.77 -13.56 13.02
C GLU A 123 -6.40 -13.69 12.31
N GLN A 124 -6.08 -12.77 11.40
CA GLN A 124 -4.85 -12.78 10.60
C GLN A 124 -3.61 -12.40 11.42
N PHE A 125 -3.77 -11.55 12.43
CA PHE A 125 -2.72 -11.05 13.30
C PHE A 125 -3.07 -11.36 14.76
N PRO A 126 -2.72 -12.56 15.27
CA PRO A 126 -3.08 -13.00 16.62
C PRO A 126 -2.53 -12.12 17.75
N ASP A 127 -1.50 -11.33 17.46
CA ASP A 127 -0.92 -10.36 18.38
C ASP A 127 -1.82 -9.14 18.61
N ILE A 128 -2.84 -8.92 17.77
CA ILE A 128 -3.86 -7.90 18.00
C ILE A 128 -4.80 -8.40 19.09
N ILE A 129 -4.80 -7.71 20.23
CA ILE A 129 -5.62 -8.10 21.39
C ILE A 129 -6.92 -7.31 21.48
N PHE A 130 -7.02 -6.19 20.77
CA PHE A 130 -8.18 -5.31 20.83
C PHE A 130 -8.32 -4.47 19.55
N GLY A 131 -9.55 -4.26 19.11
CA GLY A 131 -9.89 -3.41 17.97
C GLY A 131 -11.03 -2.46 18.34
N TYR A 132 -10.89 -1.19 17.98
CA TYR A 132 -11.92 -0.16 18.17
C TYR A 132 -12.17 0.59 16.88
N GLY A 133 -13.43 0.62 16.43
CA GLY A 133 -13.86 1.34 15.24
C GLY A 133 -14.64 2.59 15.61
N PHE A 134 -14.36 3.69 14.92
CA PHE A 134 -15.11 4.94 15.02
C PHE A 134 -15.13 5.62 13.66
N ASP A 135 -16.30 6.12 13.25
CA ASP A 135 -16.49 6.73 11.92
C ASP A 135 -15.94 5.85 10.77
N ASN A 136 -14.93 6.33 10.05
CA ASN A 136 -14.32 5.70 8.90
C ASN A 136 -12.96 5.05 9.20
N GLU A 137 -12.66 4.80 10.48
CA GLU A 137 -11.38 4.28 10.94
C GLU A 137 -11.49 3.13 11.94
N TYR A 138 -10.38 2.42 12.10
CA TYR A 138 -10.18 1.36 13.08
C TYR A 138 -8.81 1.48 13.74
N SER A 139 -8.76 1.40 15.07
CA SER A 139 -7.53 1.32 15.85
C SER A 139 -7.35 -0.10 16.38
N PHE A 140 -6.21 -0.73 16.09
CA PHE A 140 -5.83 -2.05 16.57
C PHE A 140 -4.71 -1.95 17.60
N VAL A 141 -4.91 -2.53 18.77
CA VAL A 141 -3.91 -2.59 19.83
C VAL A 141 -3.23 -3.95 19.78
N PHE A 142 -1.93 -3.94 19.52
CA PHE A 142 -1.08 -5.11 19.61
C PHE A 142 -0.58 -5.28 21.03
N GLN A 143 -0.39 -6.54 21.43
CA GLN A 143 0.24 -6.88 22.71
C GLN A 143 1.63 -6.21 22.84
N GLU A 144 1.95 -5.76 24.06
CA GLU A 144 3.20 -5.03 24.38
C GLU A 144 4.48 -5.76 23.91
N LYS A 145 4.47 -7.10 23.95
CA LYS A 145 5.60 -7.95 23.61
C LYS A 145 5.62 -8.40 22.14
N THR A 146 4.79 -7.82 21.28
CA THR A 146 4.75 -8.23 19.87
C THR A 146 6.10 -8.07 19.19
N GLU A 147 6.52 -9.13 18.51
CA GLU A 147 7.72 -9.17 17.66
C GLU A 147 7.35 -9.21 16.17
N LEU A 148 6.09 -8.90 15.84
CA LEU A 148 5.59 -8.92 14.46
C LEU A 148 6.53 -8.15 13.54
N TYR A 149 7.03 -8.84 12.50
CA TYR A 149 8.01 -8.31 11.53
C TYR A 149 9.27 -7.71 12.16
N GLN A 150 9.74 -8.24 13.30
CA GLN A 150 10.86 -7.68 14.08
C GLN A 150 10.64 -6.20 14.43
N ARG A 151 9.37 -5.79 14.53
CA ARG A 151 8.93 -4.42 14.76
C ARG A 151 9.36 -3.42 13.67
N ASP A 152 9.63 -3.88 12.44
CA ASP A 152 9.82 -2.99 11.28
C ASP A 152 8.50 -2.29 10.96
N GLU A 153 8.46 -0.99 11.21
CA GLU A 153 7.27 -0.17 11.06
C GLU A 153 6.70 -0.25 9.63
N ARG A 154 7.56 -0.31 8.61
CA ARG A 154 7.15 -0.32 7.21
C ARG A 154 6.42 -1.62 6.85
N LEU A 155 6.89 -2.74 7.40
CA LEU A 155 6.27 -4.05 7.19
C LEU A 155 4.93 -4.13 7.94
N ILE A 156 4.85 -3.58 9.14
CA ILE A 156 3.58 -3.49 9.89
C ILE A 156 2.56 -2.64 9.11
N ILE A 157 2.94 -1.42 8.70
CA ILE A 157 2.08 -0.50 7.94
C ILE A 157 1.59 -1.14 6.64
N SER A 158 2.52 -1.63 5.81
CA SER A 158 2.19 -2.19 4.50
C SER A 158 1.37 -3.47 4.61
N SER A 159 1.67 -4.34 5.58
CA SER A 159 0.89 -5.56 5.81
C SER A 159 -0.51 -5.25 6.33
N CYS A 160 -0.66 -4.37 7.31
CA CYS A 160 -1.98 -4.01 7.83
C CYS A 160 -2.84 -3.31 6.77
N SER A 161 -2.28 -2.37 6.01
CA SER A 161 -2.99 -1.65 4.95
C SER A 161 -3.45 -2.60 3.84
N SER A 162 -2.56 -3.47 3.36
CA SER A 162 -2.88 -4.43 2.29
C SER A 162 -3.88 -5.49 2.73
N CYS A 163 -3.74 -6.05 3.94
CA CYS A 163 -4.71 -7.01 4.49
C CYS A 163 -6.08 -6.38 4.66
N PHE A 164 -6.18 -5.21 5.29
CA PHE A 164 -7.46 -4.54 5.51
C PHE A 164 -8.15 -4.19 4.18
N THR A 165 -7.40 -3.65 3.22
CA THR A 165 -7.88 -3.36 1.86
C THR A 165 -8.41 -4.62 1.18
N SER A 166 -7.64 -5.72 1.24
CA SER A 166 -8.03 -7.00 0.66
C SER A 166 -9.31 -7.53 1.29
N PHE A 167 -9.41 -7.55 2.61
CA PHE A 167 -10.61 -8.00 3.33
C PHE A 167 -11.83 -7.17 2.96
N TYR A 168 -11.69 -5.84 2.88
CA TYR A 168 -12.78 -4.96 2.49
C TYR A 168 -13.28 -5.27 1.08
N MET A 169 -12.37 -5.43 0.12
CA MET A 169 -12.71 -5.77 -1.26
C MET A 169 -13.34 -7.17 -1.38
N MET A 170 -12.78 -8.17 -0.69
CA MET A 170 -13.27 -9.54 -0.69
C MET A 170 -14.67 -9.67 -0.07
N LYS A 171 -14.94 -8.91 1.00
CA LYS A 171 -16.22 -8.91 1.70
C LYS A 171 -17.24 -7.96 1.07
N TRP A 172 -16.85 -7.06 0.17
CA TRP A 172 -17.74 -6.06 -0.43
C TRP A 172 -19.07 -6.66 -0.93
N LYS A 173 -19.01 -7.72 -1.73
CA LYS A 173 -20.21 -8.34 -2.32
C LYS A 173 -21.12 -9.05 -1.32
N GLU A 174 -20.59 -9.46 -0.17
CA GLU A 174 -21.38 -10.04 0.91
C GLU A 174 -22.26 -8.97 1.60
N TYR A 175 -21.74 -7.75 1.74
CA TYR A 175 -22.42 -6.63 2.40
C TYR A 175 -23.21 -5.75 1.42
N PHE A 176 -22.73 -5.59 0.18
CA PHE A 176 -23.38 -4.83 -0.87
C PHE A 176 -23.63 -5.69 -2.13
N PRO A 177 -24.58 -6.65 -2.10
CA PRO A 177 -24.81 -7.55 -3.23
C PRO A 177 -25.18 -6.84 -4.53
N SER A 178 -25.92 -5.74 -4.43
CA SER A 178 -26.43 -4.94 -5.55
C SER A 178 -25.52 -3.78 -5.96
N LYS A 179 -24.45 -3.48 -5.20
CA LYS A 179 -23.51 -2.40 -5.54
C LYS A 179 -22.22 -3.02 -6.08
N GLU A 180 -21.75 -2.54 -7.22
CA GLU A 180 -20.39 -2.83 -7.67
C GLU A 180 -19.39 -1.95 -6.91
N LEU A 181 -18.21 -2.50 -6.63
CA LEU A 181 -17.10 -1.71 -6.12
C LEU A 181 -16.47 -0.98 -7.30
N VAL A 182 -16.82 0.30 -7.48
CA VAL A 182 -16.43 1.09 -8.65
C VAL A 182 -14.96 1.51 -8.58
N GLN A 183 -14.46 1.76 -7.37
CA GLN A 183 -13.07 2.09 -7.11
C GLN A 183 -12.56 1.32 -5.89
N PRO A 184 -11.29 0.89 -5.87
CA PRO A 184 -10.73 0.26 -4.70
C PRO A 184 -10.73 1.24 -3.51
N PRO A 185 -11.01 0.77 -2.29
CA PRO A 185 -10.85 1.62 -1.12
C PRO A 185 -9.37 1.92 -0.91
N HIS A 186 -9.07 3.12 -0.40
CA HIS A 186 -7.71 3.48 -0.01
C HIS A 186 -7.68 3.69 1.50
N PHE A 187 -6.79 2.96 2.17
CA PHE A 187 -6.62 3.05 3.62
C PHE A 187 -5.21 3.52 3.96
N GLN A 188 -5.13 4.60 4.72
CA GLN A 188 -3.89 5.06 5.35
C GLN A 188 -3.71 4.37 6.68
N VAL A 189 -2.47 3.99 6.98
CA VAL A 189 -2.12 3.34 8.23
C VAL A 189 -1.06 4.16 8.95
N GLU A 190 -1.31 4.40 10.24
CA GLU A 190 -0.40 5.07 11.15
C GLU A 190 -0.08 4.16 12.33
N VAL A 191 1.17 4.21 12.79
CA VAL A 191 1.62 3.43 13.94
C VAL A 191 2.06 4.35 15.04
N SER A 192 1.62 4.05 16.27
CA SER A 192 2.02 4.78 17.47
C SER A 192 2.42 3.80 18.57
N CYS A 193 3.42 4.16 19.35
CA CYS A 193 3.93 3.34 20.45
C CYS A 193 3.71 4.06 21.79
N TYR A 194 3.14 3.34 22.75
CA TYR A 194 2.89 3.87 24.09
C TYR A 194 3.51 2.96 25.15
N PRO A 195 4.25 3.51 26.12
CA PRO A 195 4.95 2.71 27.13
C PRO A 195 4.02 2.16 28.21
N GLU A 196 2.87 2.79 28.44
CA GLU A 196 1.96 2.44 29.53
C GLU A 196 0.54 2.12 29.02
N PRO A 197 -0.10 1.05 29.55
CA PRO A 197 -1.48 0.71 29.20
C PRO A 197 -2.48 1.85 29.45
N ARG A 198 -2.25 2.70 30.45
CA ARG A 198 -3.12 3.84 30.77
C ARG A 198 -3.19 4.83 29.59
N ILE A 199 -2.06 5.09 28.95
CA ILE A 199 -1.99 5.99 27.80
C ILE A 199 -2.74 5.40 26.59
N VAL A 200 -2.73 4.07 26.43
CA VAL A 200 -3.55 3.37 25.42
C VAL A 200 -5.04 3.57 25.71
N CYS A 201 -5.48 3.42 26.96
CA CYS A 201 -6.86 3.68 27.36
C CYS A 201 -7.27 5.14 27.12
N ASP A 202 -6.41 6.10 27.43
CA ASP A 202 -6.66 7.53 27.17
C ASP A 202 -6.73 7.81 25.67
N TYR A 203 -5.87 7.19 24.86
CA TYR A 203 -5.94 7.25 23.41
C TYR A 203 -7.31 6.77 22.90
N LEU A 204 -7.76 5.59 23.35
CA LEU A 204 -9.04 5.00 22.93
C LEU A 204 -10.24 5.83 23.40
N SER A 205 -10.18 6.36 24.62
CA SER A 205 -11.23 7.23 25.17
C SER A 205 -11.36 8.53 24.38
N ARG A 206 -10.22 9.11 23.97
CA ARG A 206 -10.21 10.28 23.08
C ARG A 206 -10.83 9.96 21.73
N ARG A 207 -10.55 8.78 21.14
CA ARG A 207 -11.18 8.36 19.87
C ARG A 207 -12.71 8.31 19.96
N GLN A 208 -13.26 7.94 21.12
CA GLN A 208 -14.71 7.89 21.33
C GLN A 208 -15.35 9.28 21.52
N SER A 209 -14.58 10.25 22.02
CA SER A 209 -15.09 11.60 22.33
C SER A 209 -15.03 12.59 21.17
N GLU A 210 -14.40 12.19 20.05
CA GLU A 210 -14.40 12.94 18.79
C GLU A 210 -15.75 12.82 18.07
#